data_AF-A0A2N9MGJ7-F1
#
_entry.id   AF-A0A2N9MGJ7-F1
#
_cell.length_a   1.000
_cell.length_b   1.000
_cell.length_c   1.000
_cell.angle_alpha   90.00
_cell.angle_beta   90.00
_cell.angle_gamma   90.00
#
_symmetry.space_group_name_H-M   'P 1'
#
loop_
_entity.id
_entity.type
_entity.pdbx_description
1 polymer ?
#
loop_
_entity_poly.entity_id
_entity_poly.type
_entity_poly.pdbx_seq_one_letter_code
_entity_poly.pdbx_strand_id
1 'polypeptide(L)'
;MEPGNVILTVMKKAEDDDGIIFRFYEFEGKPAQVKLQLPQKATGAIETNLMEKHASPLALAPDGMSVTVPTGPYEIKTVEMAFPKQ
;
A
#
# COMPACT_ATOMS: atom_id res chain seq x y z
N MET A 1 4.76 -9.72 1.58
CA MET A 1 4.91 -8.42 2.27
C MET A 1 6.05 -8.57 3.24
N GLU A 2 6.92 -7.56 3.33
CA GLU A 2 8.04 -7.54 4.27
C GLU A 2 8.09 -6.16 4.94
N PRO A 3 8.55 -6.05 6.20
CA PRO A 3 9.01 -7.12 7.09
C PRO A 3 7.86 -7.89 7.75
N GLY A 4 8.19 -8.97 8.48
CA GLY A 4 7.20 -9.86 9.12
C GLY A 4 6.42 -9.25 10.30
N ASN A 5 6.77 -8.06 10.75
CA ASN A 5 6.06 -7.32 11.81
C ASN A 5 4.84 -6.52 11.29
N VAL A 6 4.34 -6.90 10.12
CA VAL A 6 3.23 -6.21 9.43
C VAL A 6 2.21 -7.22 8.93
N ILE A 7 0.93 -6.93 9.16
CA ILE A 7 -0.18 -7.80 8.77
C ILE A 7 -1.06 -7.06 7.76
N LEU A 8 -1.24 -7.66 6.58
CA LEU A 8 -2.23 -7.24 5.60
C LEU A 8 -3.62 -7.65 6.08
N THR A 9 -4.51 -6.67 6.25
CA THR A 9 -5.87 -6.89 6.75
C THR A 9 -6.94 -6.74 5.69
N VAL A 10 -6.68 -5.92 4.67
CA VAL A 10 -7.63 -5.70 3.57
C VAL A 10 -6.91 -5.71 2.24
N MET A 11 -7.49 -6.42 1.29
CA MET A 11 -7.26 -6.27 -0.15
C MET A 11 -8.65 -6.20 -0.80
N LYS A 12 -9.01 -5.05 -1.39
CA LYS A 12 -10.30 -4.86 -2.07
C LYS A 12 -10.18 -3.91 -3.24
N LYS A 13 -11.18 -3.86 -4.11
CA LYS A 13 -11.30 -2.77 -5.10
C LYS A 13 -11.60 -1.45 -4.37
N ALA A 14 -11.03 -0.35 -4.84
CA ALA A 14 -11.40 1.00 -4.41
C ALA A 14 -12.90 1.24 -4.66
N GLU A 15 -13.52 2.06 -3.82
CA GLU A 15 -14.97 2.31 -3.90
C GLU A 15 -15.33 3.23 -5.06
N ASP A 16 -14.55 4.30 -5.23
CA ASP A 16 -14.82 5.35 -6.21
C ASP A 16 -13.97 5.20 -7.49
N ASP A 17 -12.92 4.38 -7.44
CA ASP A 17 -11.90 4.24 -8.49
C ASP A 17 -11.65 2.78 -8.91
N ASP A 18 -10.89 2.59 -10.00
CA ASP A 18 -10.51 1.26 -10.51
C ASP A 18 -9.27 0.65 -9.81
N GLY A 19 -8.74 1.31 -8.77
CA GLY A 19 -7.59 0.85 -8.00
C GLY A 19 -7.89 -0.33 -7.08
N ILE A 20 -6.82 -0.89 -6.50
CA ILE A 20 -6.88 -1.89 -5.44
C ILE A 20 -6.36 -1.27 -4.14
N ILE A 21 -7.19 -1.33 -3.10
CA ILE A 21 -6.87 -0.89 -1.75
C ILE A 21 -6.18 -2.01 -0.99
N PHE A 22 -5.01 -1.70 -0.45
CA PHE A 22 -4.25 -2.52 0.48
C PHE A 22 -4.26 -1.82 1.84
N ARG A 23 -4.71 -2.51 2.89
CA ARG A 23 -4.62 -2.03 4.26
C ARG A 23 -3.80 -2.99 5.09
N PHE A 24 -2.88 -2.44 5.85
CA PHE A 24 -2.04 -3.21 6.76
C PHE A 24 -1.71 -2.41 8.00
N TYR A 25 -1.23 -3.10 9.03
CA TYR A 25 -0.76 -2.48 10.25
C TYR A 25 0.52 -3.13 10.75
N GLU A 26 1.35 -2.32 11.39
CA GLU A 26 2.52 -2.77 12.14
C GLU A 26 2.11 -3.17 13.56
N PHE A 27 2.62 -4.30 14.08
CA PHE A 27 2.15 -4.84 15.37
C PHE A 27 3.22 -5.00 16.46
N GLU A 28 4.50 -4.83 16.16
CA GLU A 28 5.59 -4.92 17.13
C GLU A 28 5.97 -3.57 17.78
N GLY A 29 5.35 -2.47 17.37
CA GLY A 29 5.67 -1.14 17.89
C GLY A 29 7.00 -0.59 17.38
N LYS A 30 7.45 -1.02 16.20
CA LYS A 30 8.72 -0.58 15.60
C LYS A 30 8.47 0.14 14.27
N PRO A 31 9.23 1.20 13.95
CA PRO A 31 9.18 1.77 12.61
C PRO A 31 9.64 0.73 11.57
N ALA A 32 8.97 0.69 10.43
CA ALA A 32 9.21 -0.26 9.34
C ALA A 32 9.15 0.42 7.97
N GLN A 33 10.00 -0.03 7.05
CA GLN A 33 9.89 0.27 5.62
C GLN A 33 9.17 -0.88 4.95
N VAL A 34 7.85 -0.77 4.81
CA VAL A 34 7.01 -1.88 4.38
C VAL A 34 7.06 -2.01 2.87
N LYS A 35 7.58 -3.13 2.38
CA LYS A 35 7.65 -3.43 0.94
C LYS A 35 6.45 -4.27 0.52
N LEU A 36 5.59 -3.69 -0.32
CA LEU A 36 4.54 -4.41 -1.02
C LEU A 36 5.11 -4.92 -2.35
N GLN A 37 5.10 -6.23 -2.55
CA GLN A 37 5.44 -6.87 -3.82
C GLN A 37 4.15 -7.09 -4.61
N LEU A 38 4.17 -6.71 -5.89
CA LEU A 38 2.97 -6.67 -6.73
C LEU A 38 2.97 -7.85 -7.70
N PRO A 39 1.79 -8.42 -8.01
CA PRO A 39 1.71 -9.51 -8.98
C PRO A 39 1.94 -9.05 -10.43
N GLN A 40 1.79 -7.75 -10.69
CA GLN A 40 2.00 -7.12 -11.99
C GLN A 40 2.47 -5.68 -11.81
N LYS A 41 2.92 -5.05 -12.89
CA LYS A 41 3.38 -3.66 -12.86
C LYS A 41 2.25 -2.71 -12.51
N ALA A 42 2.36 -1.99 -11.41
CA ALA A 42 1.47 -0.87 -11.10
C ALA A 42 1.82 0.34 -11.95
N THR A 43 0.82 1.17 -12.21
CA THR A 43 0.95 2.47 -12.89
C THR A 43 0.94 3.63 -11.90
N GLY A 44 0.48 3.40 -10.67
CA GLY A 44 0.51 4.38 -9.60
C GLY A 44 0.27 3.76 -8.23
N ALA A 45 0.73 4.44 -7.20
CA ALA A 45 0.41 4.15 -5.81
C ALA A 45 0.17 5.46 -5.06
N ILE A 46 -0.86 5.50 -4.23
CA ILE A 46 -1.20 6.66 -3.41
C ILE A 46 -1.58 6.21 -2.01
N GLU A 47 -1.03 6.89 -1.01
CA GLU A 47 -1.45 6.70 0.37
C GLU A 47 -2.81 7.36 0.56
N THR A 48 -3.70 6.66 1.25
CA THR A 48 -5.04 7.11 1.58
C THR A 48 -5.30 6.99 3.07
N ASN A 49 -6.31 7.68 3.56
CA ASN A 49 -6.85 7.39 4.89
C ASN A 49 -7.84 6.19 4.85
N LEU A 50 -8.45 5.87 5.99
CA LEU A 50 -9.43 4.78 6.11
C LEU A 50 -10.68 4.98 5.26
N MET A 51 -10.98 6.23 4.87
CA MET A 51 -12.09 6.64 4.03
C MET A 51 -11.67 6.79 2.55
N GLU A 52 -10.54 6.21 2.16
CA GLU A 52 -10.00 6.21 0.79
C GLU A 52 -9.70 7.60 0.21
N LYS A 53 -9.68 8.63 1.06
CA LYS A 53 -9.29 9.97 0.62
C LYS A 53 -7.79 10.00 0.37
N HIS A 54 -7.42 10.33 -0.87
CA HIS A 54 -6.05 10.49 -1.32
C HIS A 54 -5.29 11.53 -0.48
N ALA A 55 -4.09 11.16 -0.02
CA ALA A 55 -3.24 12.02 0.79
C ALA A 55 -1.94 12.36 0.05
N SER A 56 -1.10 11.37 -0.23
CA SER A 56 0.23 11.58 -0.80
C SER A 56 0.62 10.47 -1.77
N PRO A 57 1.17 10.79 -2.96
CA PRO A 57 1.64 9.78 -3.90
C PRO A 57 2.82 9.01 -3.30
N LEU A 58 2.89 7.72 -3.62
CA LEU A 58 3.99 6.85 -3.25
C LEU A 58 4.80 6.50 -4.50
N ALA A 59 6.13 6.55 -4.36
CA ALA A 59 7.02 6.18 -5.45
C ALA A 59 7.04 4.67 -5.65
N LEU A 60 6.71 4.24 -6.87
CA LEU A 60 6.94 2.87 -7.30
C LEU A 60 8.43 2.61 -7.50
N ALA A 61 8.85 1.36 -7.32
CA ALA A 61 10.16 0.92 -7.75
C ALA A 61 10.31 1.10 -9.29
N PRO A 62 11.54 1.23 -9.83
CA PRO A 62 11.75 1.47 -11.27
C PRO A 62 11.12 0.42 -12.19
N ASP A 63 10.93 -0.81 -11.71
CA ASP A 63 10.29 -1.90 -12.45
C ASP A 63 8.75 -1.90 -12.36
N GLY A 64 8.18 -1.07 -11.48
CA GLY A 64 6.75 -1.00 -11.17
C GLY A 64 6.23 -2.20 -10.36
N MET A 65 7.10 -3.09 -9.88
CA MET A 65 6.72 -4.36 -9.25
C MET A 65 6.68 -4.27 -7.72
N SER A 66 7.08 -3.14 -7.14
CA SER A 66 6.97 -2.92 -5.71
C SER A 66 6.79 -1.46 -5.33
N VAL A 67 6.30 -1.24 -4.12
CA VAL A 67 6.24 0.07 -3.46
C VAL A 67 6.74 -0.10 -2.02
N THR A 68 7.50 0.89 -1.54
CA THR A 68 7.96 0.96 -0.15
C THR A 68 7.17 2.03 0.59
N VAL A 69 6.53 1.64 1.68
CA VAL A 69 5.64 2.49 2.48
C VAL A 69 6.26 2.68 3.87
N PRO A 70 6.73 3.89 4.21
CA PRO A 70 7.16 4.19 5.57
C PRO A 70 6.01 4.02 6.55
N THR A 71 6.21 3.21 7.58
CA THR A 71 5.18 2.87 8.57
C THR A 71 5.77 3.01 9.97
N GLY A 72 5.12 3.81 10.81
CA GLY A 72 5.48 4.03 12.19
C GLY A 72 5.01 2.90 13.12
N PRO A 73 5.43 2.95 14.40
CA PRO A 73 4.96 2.04 15.44
C PRO A 73 3.44 1.98 15.54
N TYR A 74 2.85 0.79 15.49
CA TYR A 74 1.40 0.55 15.57
C TYR A 74 0.55 1.30 14.52
N GLU A 75 1.20 1.75 13.44
CA GLU A 75 0.51 2.55 12.43
C GLU A 75 -0.30 1.65 11.49
N ILE A 76 -1.51 2.11 11.17
CA ILE A 76 -2.34 1.54 10.11
C ILE A 76 -2.10 2.35 8.85
N LYS A 77 -1.66 1.70 7.78
CA LYS A 77 -1.52 2.30 6.45
C LYS A 77 -2.57 1.77 5.51
N THR A 78 -3.09 2.66 4.66
CA THR A 78 -3.94 2.30 3.53
C THR A 78 -3.30 2.86 2.27
N VAL A 79 -3.12 2.01 1.27
CA VAL A 79 -2.53 2.37 -0.02
C VAL A 79 -3.45 1.91 -1.12
N GLU A 80 -3.83 2.82 -2.00
CA GLU A 80 -4.47 2.49 -3.26
C GLU A 80 -3.40 2.30 -4.33
N MET A 81 -3.52 1.23 -5.12
CA MET A 81 -2.66 1.00 -6.28
C MET A 81 -3.46 0.89 -7.56
N ALA A 82 -3.00 1.64 -8.57
CA ALA A 82 -3.53 1.61 -9.91
C ALA A 82 -2.74 0.60 -10.77
N PHE A 83 -3.47 -0.13 -11.60
CA PHE A 83 -2.91 -1.09 -12.55
C PHE A 83 -3.37 -0.74 -13.97
N PRO A 84 -2.65 -1.18 -15.01
CA PRO A 84 -3.12 -1.05 -16.39
C PRO A 84 -4.49 -1.72 -16.54
N LYS A 85 -5.42 -1.05 -17.22
CA LYS A 85 -6.68 -1.69 -17.64
C LYS A 85 -6.33 -2.77 -18.66
N GLN A 86 -6.83 -3.98 -18.45
CA GLN A 86 -6.77 -5.06 -19.44
C GLN A 86 -7.65 -4.76 -20.63
#